data_AF-A0A9X5X829-F1
#
_entry.id   AF-A0A9X5X829-F1
#
_cell.length_a   1.000
_cell.length_b   1.000
_cell.length_c   1.000
_cell.angle_alpha   90.00
_cell.angle_beta   90.00
_cell.angle_gamma   90.00
#
_symmetry.space_group_name_H-M   'P 1'
#
loop_
_entity.id
_entity.type
_entity.pdbx_description
1 polymer ?
#
loop_
_entity_poly.entity_id
_entity_poly.type
_entity_poly.pdbx_seq_one_letter_code
_entity_poly.pdbx_strand_id
1 'polypeptide(L)'
;MSVLRTFGWPFGVTLLGLGAALLAWGPGGLAAVAVLGVLEVSLSFDNAVVNATVLRRMDAFWQRMFLTVGILIAVFGMRLVFPVLVVSATTR
;
A
#
# COMPACT_ATOMS: atom_id res chain seq x y z
N MET A 1 -4.69 20.80 19.30
CA MET A 1 -3.41 20.78 18.54
C MET A 1 -2.87 19.34 18.44
N SER A 2 -3.59 18.44 17.78
CA SER A 2 -3.22 17.00 17.69
C SER A 2 -3.16 16.48 16.25
N VAL A 3 -3.98 17.01 15.34
CA VAL A 3 -4.04 16.57 13.93
C VAL A 3 -2.75 16.92 13.16
N LEU A 4 -2.24 18.15 13.30
CA LEU A 4 -1.03 18.60 12.60
C LEU A 4 0.25 17.86 13.03
N ARG A 5 0.30 17.31 14.25
CA ARG A 5 1.48 16.58 14.73
C ARG A 5 1.51 15.14 14.21
N THR A 6 0.35 14.51 14.05
CA THR A 6 0.22 13.16 13.48
C THR A 6 0.27 13.16 11.95
N PHE A 7 -0.39 14.13 11.31
CA PHE A 7 -0.46 14.21 9.86
C PHE A 7 0.60 15.11 9.22
N GLY A 8 1.38 15.86 9.99
CA GLY A 8 2.39 16.77 9.46
C GLY A 8 3.44 16.07 8.59
N TRP A 9 3.86 14.87 9.00
CA TRP A 9 4.82 14.08 8.22
C TRP A 9 4.23 13.55 6.90
N PRO A 10 3.06 12.88 6.89
CA PRO A 10 2.38 12.51 5.64
C PRO A 10 2.17 13.67 4.67
N PHE A 11 1.66 14.81 5.14
CA PHE A 11 1.45 15.97 4.27
C PHE A 11 2.76 16.52 3.70
N GLY A 12 3.83 16.54 4.51
CA GLY A 12 5.16 16.92 4.06
C GLY A 12 5.68 16.01 2.95
N VAL A 13 5.60 14.69 3.13
CA VAL A 13 6.05 13.72 2.12
C VAL A 13 5.22 13.82 0.84
N THR A 14 3.90 13.99 0.94
CA THR A 14 3.02 14.15 -0.23
C THR A 14 3.35 15.44 -0.99
N LEU A 15 3.55 16.56 -0.30
CA LEU A 15 3.93 17.83 -0.93
C LEU A 15 5.29 17.75 -1.60
N LEU A 16 6.27 17.08 -0.96
CA LEU A 16 7.58 16.83 -1.55
C LEU A 16 7.48 15.96 -2.81
N GLY A 17 6.66 14.90 -2.77
CA GLY A 17 6.42 14.03 -3.92
C GLY A 17 5.75 14.75 -5.10
N LEU A 18 4.74 15.58 -4.83
CA LEU A 18 4.09 16.41 -5.85
C LEU A 18 5.04 17.48 -6.40
N GLY A 19 5.84 18.11 -5.54
CA GLY A 19 6.88 19.05 -5.94
C GLY A 19 7.94 18.39 -6.83
N ALA A 20 8.41 17.20 -6.47
CA ALA A 20 9.35 16.42 -7.28
C ALA A 20 8.74 16.03 -8.64
N ALA A 21 7.47 15.63 -8.68
CA ALA A 21 6.76 15.31 -9.91
C ALA A 21 6.64 16.53 -10.85
N LEU A 22 6.36 17.71 -10.29
CA LEU A 22 6.31 18.96 -11.05
C LEU A 22 7.70 19.34 -11.61
N LEU A 23 8.76 19.18 -10.82
CA LEU A 23 10.13 19.51 -11.24
C LEU A 23 10.67 18.53 -12.30
N ALA A 24 10.34 17.24 -12.19
CA ALA A 24 10.85 16.21 -13.09
C ALA A 24 10.07 16.10 -14.41
N TRP A 25 8.74 16.25 -14.36
CA TRP A 25 7.85 15.94 -15.48
C TRP A 25 6.84 17.04 -15.81
N GLY A 26 6.99 18.22 -15.19
CA GLY A 26 6.14 19.38 -15.45
C GLY A 26 4.68 19.20 -15.00
N PRO A 27 3.76 20.05 -15.49
CA PRO A 27 2.35 20.04 -15.08
C PRO A 27 1.63 18.72 -15.40
N GLY A 28 2.00 18.05 -16.50
CA GLY A 28 1.42 16.76 -16.88
C GLY A 28 1.79 15.64 -15.91
N GLY A 29 3.05 15.58 -15.49
CA GLY A 29 3.49 14.62 -14.48
C GLY A 29 2.91 14.89 -13.10
N LEU A 30 2.77 16.17 -12.72
CA LEU A 30 2.06 16.55 -11.49
C LEU A 30 0.61 16.03 -11.50
N ALA A 31 -0.13 16.23 -12.60
CA ALA A 31 -1.51 15.76 -12.72
C ALA A 31 -1.60 14.23 -12.62
N ALA A 32 -0.71 13.51 -13.31
CA ALA A 32 -0.67 12.05 -13.25
C ALA A 32 -0.36 11.53 -11.84
N VAL A 33 0.68 12.08 -11.18
CA VAL A 33 1.07 11.67 -9.83
C VAL A 33 0.00 12.03 -8.81
N ALA A 34 -0.69 13.17 -8.97
CA ALA A 34 -1.80 13.54 -8.10
C ALA A 34 -2.98 12.55 -8.23
N VAL A 35 -3.37 12.21 -9.46
CA VAL A 35 -4.45 11.23 -9.71
C VAL A 35 -4.07 9.85 -9.19
N LEU A 36 -2.88 9.35 -9.51
CA LEU A 36 -2.38 8.07 -9.03
C LEU A 36 -2.23 8.06 -7.50
N GLY A 37 -1.80 9.16 -6.90
CA GLY A 37 -1.70 9.30 -5.45
C GLY A 37 -3.07 9.16 -4.77
N VAL A 38 -4.09 9.83 -5.29
CA VAL A 38 -5.46 9.68 -4.77
C VAL A 38 -5.99 8.26 -4.97
N LEU A 39 -5.78 7.68 -6.15
CA LEU A 39 -6.17 6.31 -6.46
C LEU A 39 -5.52 5.30 -5.51
N GLU A 40 -4.20 5.37 -5.36
CA GLU A 40 -3.41 4.44 -4.55
C GLU A 40 -3.79 4.53 -3.07
N VAL A 41 -3.98 5.75 -2.56
CA VAL A 41 -4.43 5.96 -1.18
C VAL A 41 -5.82 5.36 -0.98
N SER A 42 -6.73 5.56 -1.92
CA SER A 42 -8.10 5.04 -1.84
C SER A 42 -8.12 3.52 -1.87
N LEU A 43 -7.40 2.90 -2.80
CA LEU A 43 -7.28 1.44 -2.93
C LEU A 43 -6.59 0.82 -1.72
N SER A 44 -5.54 1.47 -1.20
CA SER A 44 -4.83 1.00 0.00
C SER A 44 -5.74 1.03 1.23
N PHE A 45 -6.53 2.09 1.40
CA PHE A 45 -7.50 2.18 2.48
C PHE A 45 -8.61 1.13 2.35
N ASP A 46 -9.19 0.96 1.15
CA ASP A 46 -10.24 -0.03 0.92
C ASP A 46 -9.75 -1.44 1.26
N ASN A 47 -8.56 -1.80 0.77
CA ASN A 47 -7.94 -3.09 1.09
C ASN A 47 -7.65 -3.25 2.60
N ALA A 48 -7.19 -2.21 3.30
CA ALA A 48 -6.94 -2.28 4.74
C ALA A 48 -8.26 -2.42 5.53
N VAL A 49 -9.30 -1.70 5.14
CA VAL A 49 -10.62 -1.71 5.80
C VAL A 49 -11.32 -3.04 5.58
N VAL A 50 -11.31 -3.57 4.36
CA VAL A 50 -11.89 -4.88 4.04
C VAL A 50 -11.20 -5.98 4.85
N ASN A 51 -9.86 -6.02 4.87
CA ASN A 51 -9.12 -7.01 5.65
C ASN A 51 -9.39 -6.89 7.15
N ALA A 52 -9.42 -5.67 7.71
CA ALA A 52 -9.75 -5.46 9.12
C ALA A 52 -11.18 -5.87 9.47
N THR A 53 -12.13 -5.64 8.55
CA THR A 53 -13.55 -5.99 8.73
C THR A 53 -13.72 -7.51 8.72
N VAL A 54 -13.04 -8.22 7.83
CA VAL A 54 -13.03 -9.68 7.81
C VAL A 54 -12.39 -10.21 9.09
N LEU A 55 -11.24 -9.67 9.51
CA LEU A 55 -10.53 -10.12 10.72
C LEU A 55 -11.36 -9.99 12.00
N ARG A 56 -12.15 -8.92 12.12
CA ARG A 56 -13.04 -8.70 13.26
C ARG A 56 -14.15 -9.72 13.40
N ARG A 57 -14.49 -10.44 12.32
CA ARG A 57 -15.53 -11.48 12.32
C ARG A 57 -14.97 -12.89 12.58
N MET A 58 -13.65 -13.03 12.67
CA MET A 58 -12.99 -14.32 12.89
C MET A 58 -12.85 -14.64 14.38
N ASP A 59 -12.81 -15.92 14.73
CA ASP A 59 -12.45 -16.35 16.08
C ASP A 59 -11.01 -15.97 16.44
N ALA A 60 -10.74 -15.81 17.74
CA ALA A 60 -9.43 -15.37 18.25
C ALA A 60 -8.24 -16.23 17.77
N PHE A 61 -8.48 -17.53 17.56
CA PHE A 61 -7.49 -18.45 17.00
C PHE A 61 -7.12 -18.07 15.56
N TRP A 62 -8.11 -17.92 14.69
CA TRP A 62 -7.90 -17.59 13.28
C TRP A 62 -7.36 -16.17 13.10
N GLN A 63 -7.79 -15.22 13.93
CA GLN A 63 -7.23 -13.86 13.94
C GLN A 63 -5.73 -13.89 14.25
N ARG A 64 -5.29 -14.62 15.29
CA ARG A 64 -3.85 -14.76 15.60
C ARG A 64 -3.09 -15.48 14.51
N MET A 65 -3.65 -16.54 13.94
CA MET A 65 -2.98 -17.30 12.88
C MET A 65 -2.81 -16.46 11.61
N PHE A 66 -3.81 -15.68 11.23
CA PHE A 66 -3.69 -14.76 10.10
C PHE A 66 -2.64 -13.68 10.35
N LEU A 67 -2.64 -13.05 11.54
CA LEU A 67 -1.69 -12.00 11.86
C LEU A 67 -0.23 -12.49 11.98
N THR A 68 -0.02 -13.77 12.27
CA THR A 68 1.32 -14.36 12.43
C THR A 68 1.81 -15.02 11.16
N VAL A 69 1.13 -16.08 10.72
CA VAL A 69 1.52 -16.89 9.56
C VAL A 69 0.90 -16.35 8.28
N GLY A 70 -0.37 -15.92 8.33
CA GLY A 70 -1.07 -15.40 7.15
C GLY A 70 -0.38 -14.20 6.52
N ILE A 71 0.01 -13.20 7.33
CA ILE A 71 0.74 -12.02 6.85
C ILE A 71 2.12 -12.43 6.30
N LEU A 72 2.83 -13.35 6.95
CA LEU A 72 4.12 -13.84 6.45
C LEU A 72 3.97 -14.45 5.05
N ILE A 73 2.99 -15.33 4.86
CA ILE A 73 2.70 -15.95 3.55
C ILE A 73 2.23 -14.89 2.55
N ALA A 74 1.38 -13.95 2.95
CA ALA A 74 0.90 -12.89 2.05
C ALA A 74 2.05 -12.00 1.56
N VAL A 75 2.99 -11.65 2.45
CA VAL A 75 4.13 -10.80 2.09
C VAL A 75 5.15 -11.59 1.29
N PHE A 76 5.68 -12.71 1.80
CA PHE A 76 6.75 -13.44 1.11
C PHE A 76 6.24 -14.28 -0.06
N GLY A 77 5.09 -14.92 0.09
CA GLY A 77 4.48 -15.73 -0.96
C GLY A 77 4.14 -14.89 -2.19
N MET A 78 3.37 -13.80 -2.02
CA MET A 78 2.96 -12.98 -3.16
C MET A 78 4.05 -12.04 -3.67
N ARG A 79 4.95 -11.54 -2.81
CA ARG A 79 5.97 -10.56 -3.24
C ARG A 79 7.30 -11.17 -3.67
N LEU A 80 7.69 -12.32 -3.13
CA LEU A 80 8.98 -12.94 -3.44
C LEU A 80 8.81 -14.22 -4.24
N VAL A 81 8.06 -15.18 -3.69
CA VAL A 81 7.96 -16.52 -4.28
C VAL A 81 7.19 -16.47 -5.59
N PHE A 82 6.03 -15.82 -5.62
CA PHE A 82 5.17 -15.77 -6.79
C PHE A 82 5.84 -15.11 -8.02
N PRO A 83 6.47 -13.91 -7.92
CA PRO A 83 7.13 -13.30 -9.07
C PRO A 83 8.31 -14.13 -9.58
N VAL A 84 9.12 -14.69 -8.68
CA VAL A 84 10.25 -15.55 -9.04
C VAL A 84 9.77 -16.80 -9.77
N LEU A 85 8.70 -17.44 -9.27
CA LEU A 85 8.10 -18.60 -9.92
C LEU A 85 7.60 -18.25 -11.32
N VAL A 86 6.86 -17.15 -11.50
CA VAL A 86 6.34 -16.72 -12.81
C VAL A 86 7.48 -16.46 -13.81
N VAL A 87 8.52 -15.72 -13.38
CA VAL A 87 9.69 -15.43 -14.23
C VAL A 87 10.43 -16.72 -14.61
N SER A 88 10.67 -17.63 -13.64
CA SER A 88 11.38 -18.89 -13.88
C SER A 88 10.60 -19.87 -14.76
N ALA A 89 9.26 -19.89 -14.67
CA ALA A 89 8.41 -20.75 -15.48
C ALA A 89 8.26 -20.25 -16.92
N THR A 90 8.26 -18.93 -17.10
CA THR A 90 8.14 -18.28 -18.42
C THR A 90 9.47 -18.24 -19.17
N THR A 91 10.61 -18.19 -18.46
CA THR A 91 11.96 -18.21 -19.05
C THR A 91 12.38 -19.65 -19.38
N ARG A 92 11.64 -20.30 -20.26
CA ARG A 92 12.07 -21.52 -20.97
C ARG A 92 12.26 -21.21 -22.45
#